data_AF-A0A3D1SJ84-F1
#
_entry.id   AF-A0A3D1SJ84-F1
#
_cell.length_a   1.000
_cell.length_b   1.000
_cell.length_c   1.000
_cell.angle_alpha   90.00
_cell.angle_beta   90.00
_cell.angle_gamma   90.00
#
_symmetry.space_group_name_H-M   'P 1'
#
loop_
_entity.id
_entity.type
_entity.pdbx_description
1 polymer ?
#
loop_
_entity_poly.entity_id
_entity_poly.type
_entity_poly.pdbx_seq_one_letter_code
_entity_poly.pdbx_strand_id
1 'polypeptide(L)'
;DELIVIEFARDNYIHAFKQFSASFLKDAYFLFVEADLETCIQRVKDRVTDPPTLDNHFVSKDIMKKYYGQGSMPPSFKTDCHIIIDRKKIKTINSRGSLEAFNTKVEQYIEPIIARENLFPPPQAKIPRPKVLTRLLAYTYR
;
A
#
# COMPACT_ATOMS: atom_id res chain seq x y z
N ASP A 1 -5.41 1.03 -20.81
CA ASP A 1 -5.14 1.62 -19.47
C ASP A 1 -4.11 0.77 -18.75
N GLU A 2 -3.37 1.36 -17.82
CA GLU A 2 -2.32 0.67 -17.05
C GLU A 2 -2.55 0.88 -15.55
N LEU A 3 -2.53 -0.21 -14.78
CA LEU A 3 -2.51 -0.18 -13.31
C LEU A 3 -1.05 -0.09 -12.86
N ILE A 4 -0.69 1.01 -12.18
CA ILE A 4 0.62 1.13 -11.51
C ILE A 4 0.46 0.83 -10.04
N VAL A 5 1.27 -0.12 -9.58
CA VAL A 5 1.43 -0.44 -8.17
C VAL A 5 2.74 0.17 -7.67
N ILE A 6 2.71 0.93 -6.58
CA ILE A 6 3.91 1.43 -5.90
C ILE A 6 3.92 0.86 -4.49
N GLU A 7 4.94 0.06 -4.18
CA GLU A 7 5.14 -0.51 -2.83
C GLU A 7 6.03 0.41 -1.98
N PHE A 8 5.63 0.64 -0.72
CA PHE A 8 6.48 1.31 0.27
C PHE A 8 6.71 0.42 1.49
N ALA A 9 7.97 0.37 1.93
CA ALA A 9 8.40 -0.29 3.16
C ALA A 9 9.13 0.72 4.07
N ARG A 10 8.40 1.70 4.62
CA ARG A 10 8.94 2.75 5.49
C ARG A 10 7.99 3.07 6.64
N ASP A 11 8.55 3.58 7.73
CA ASP A 11 7.89 3.98 8.96
C ASP A 11 7.11 5.30 8.85
N ASN A 12 7.51 6.18 7.92
CA ASN A 12 6.90 7.49 7.74
C ASN A 12 6.41 7.75 6.31
N TYR A 13 5.16 7.35 6.04
CA TYR A 13 4.51 7.55 4.75
C TYR A 13 4.31 9.02 4.36
N ILE A 14 4.29 9.95 5.33
CA ILE A 14 4.12 11.40 5.04
C ILE A 14 5.27 11.91 4.18
N HIS A 15 6.51 11.48 4.46
CA HIS A 15 7.67 11.90 3.65
C HIS A 15 7.58 11.38 2.22
N ALA A 16 7.11 10.15 2.05
CA ALA A 16 6.89 9.58 0.72
C ALA A 16 5.79 10.35 -0.03
N PHE A 17 4.69 10.73 0.63
CA PHE A 17 3.57 11.40 -0.04
C PHE A 17 3.93 12.81 -0.50
N LYS A 18 4.83 13.49 0.20
CA LYS A 18 5.37 14.78 -0.24
C LYS A 18 6.10 14.72 -1.59
N GLN A 19 6.51 13.55 -2.05
CA GLN A 19 7.15 13.36 -3.36
C GLN A 19 6.14 13.27 -4.52
N PHE A 20 4.85 13.11 -4.23
CA PHE A 20 3.79 13.03 -5.24
C PHE A 20 3.00 14.33 -5.31
N SER A 21 2.50 14.65 -6.51
CA SER A 21 1.60 15.79 -6.67
C SER A 21 0.27 15.54 -5.93
N ALA A 22 -0.37 16.60 -5.46
CA ALA A 22 -1.70 16.49 -4.84
C ALA A 22 -2.73 15.88 -5.81
N SER A 23 -2.63 16.17 -7.11
CA SER A 23 -3.48 15.57 -8.15
C SER A 23 -3.30 14.07 -8.26
N PHE A 24 -2.05 13.58 -8.19
CA PHE A 24 -1.76 12.15 -8.19
C PHE A 24 -2.40 11.47 -6.98
N LEU A 25 -2.20 12.03 -5.78
CA LEU A 25 -2.67 11.41 -4.54
C LEU A 25 -4.19 11.44 -4.40
N LYS A 26 -4.85 12.45 -4.98
CA LYS A 26 -6.32 12.54 -5.02
C LYS A 26 -6.95 11.37 -5.78
N ASP A 27 -6.29 10.91 -6.84
CA ASP A 27 -6.81 9.85 -7.70
C ASP A 27 -6.34 8.45 -7.26
N ALA A 28 -5.27 8.35 -6.48
CA ALA A 28 -4.71 7.11 -5.96
C ALA A 28 -5.61 6.36 -4.95
N TYR A 29 -5.51 5.04 -4.95
CA TYR A 29 -6.07 4.13 -3.95
C TYR A 29 -4.94 3.59 -3.06
N PHE A 30 -5.24 3.36 -1.77
CA PHE A 30 -4.25 3.03 -0.76
C PHE A 30 -4.62 1.72 -0.08
N LEU A 31 -3.74 0.73 -0.18
CA LEU A 31 -3.87 -0.57 0.47
C LEU A 31 -2.78 -0.73 1.52
N PHE A 32 -3.17 -0.79 2.79
CA PHE A 32 -2.30 -1.07 3.92
C PHE A 32 -2.41 -2.55 4.30
N VAL A 33 -1.27 -3.23 4.32
CA VAL A 33 -1.15 -4.62 4.76
C VAL A 33 -0.52 -4.61 6.14
N GLU A 34 -1.26 -5.07 7.14
CA GLU A 34 -0.83 -5.07 8.54
C GLU A 34 -0.65 -6.48 9.10
N ALA A 35 0.27 -6.61 10.05
CA ALA A 35 0.38 -7.70 11.00
C ALA A 35 0.99 -7.11 12.28
N ASP A 36 0.79 -7.78 13.41
CA ASP A 36 1.50 -7.38 14.63
C ASP A 36 3.01 -7.58 14.48
N LEU A 37 3.77 -6.71 15.13
CA LEU A 37 5.23 -6.67 15.03
C LEU A 37 5.90 -8.01 15.38
N GLU A 38 5.38 -8.73 16.36
CA GLU A 38 5.95 -10.03 16.74
C GLU A 38 5.70 -11.08 15.66
N THR A 39 4.54 -11.08 15.00
CA THR A 39 4.28 -11.90 13.80
C THR A 39 5.25 -11.55 12.66
N CYS A 40 5.50 -10.27 12.41
CA CYS A 40 6.48 -9.80 11.42
C CYS A 40 7.90 -10.30 11.72
N ILE A 41 8.36 -10.14 12.97
CA ILE A 41 9.66 -10.63 13.43
C ILE A 41 9.76 -12.14 13.25
N GLN A 42 8.72 -12.89 13.61
CA GLN A 42 8.71 -14.34 13.45
C GLN A 42 8.81 -14.74 11.98
N ARG A 43 8.04 -14.11 11.09
CA ARG A 43 8.10 -14.35 9.65
C ARG A 43 9.46 -14.03 9.02
N VAL A 44 10.17 -13.03 9.51
CA VAL A 44 11.55 -12.75 9.07
C VAL A 44 12.48 -13.88 9.48
N LYS A 45 12.38 -14.33 10.74
CA LYS A 45 13.18 -15.47 11.25
C LYS A 45 12.92 -16.73 10.42
N ASP A 46 11.65 -17.10 10.26
CA ASP A 46 11.27 -18.34 9.56
C ASP A 46 11.82 -18.36 8.13
N ARG A 47 11.70 -17.24 7.40
CA ARG A 47 12.18 -17.11 6.03
C ARG A 47 13.69 -17.21 5.92
N VAL A 48 14.46 -16.59 6.81
CA VAL A 48 15.93 -16.69 6.74
C VAL A 48 16.45 -18.08 7.12
N THR A 49 15.66 -18.87 7.85
CA THR A 49 16.07 -20.19 8.32
C THR A 49 15.71 -21.34 7.37
N ASP A 50 14.62 -21.28 6.58
CA ASP A 50 14.19 -22.45 5.79
C ASP A 50 13.15 -22.16 4.68
N PRO A 51 13.43 -22.40 3.38
CA PRO A 51 14.75 -22.42 2.75
C PRO A 51 15.27 -20.99 2.54
N PRO A 52 16.57 -20.73 2.75
CA PRO A 52 17.16 -19.44 2.45
C PRO A 52 17.14 -19.18 0.94
N THR A 53 16.36 -18.19 0.51
CA THR A 53 16.39 -17.67 -0.86
C THR A 53 17.30 -16.44 -0.93
N LEU A 54 17.77 -16.08 -2.13
CA LEU A 54 18.54 -14.85 -2.37
C LEU A 54 17.82 -13.58 -1.87
N ASP A 55 16.49 -13.62 -1.80
CA ASP A 55 15.67 -12.50 -1.36
C ASP A 55 15.48 -12.46 0.16
N ASN A 56 15.87 -13.51 0.89
CA ASN A 56 15.71 -13.59 2.35
C ASN A 56 16.80 -12.79 3.07
N HIS A 57 16.51 -11.51 3.29
CA HIS A 57 17.37 -10.61 4.04
C HIS A 57 17.09 -10.70 5.54
N PHE A 58 18.11 -11.01 6.33
CA PHE A 58 18.01 -10.95 7.78
C PHE A 58 17.88 -9.51 8.26
N VAL A 59 16.87 -9.27 9.09
CA VAL A 59 16.67 -8.02 9.81
C VAL A 59 16.58 -8.35 11.29
N SER A 60 17.43 -7.70 12.11
CA SER A 60 17.45 -7.98 13.55
C SER A 60 16.15 -7.52 14.22
N LYS A 61 15.77 -8.18 15.31
CA LYS A 61 14.60 -7.82 16.12
C LYS A 61 14.65 -6.37 16.59
N ASP A 62 15.83 -5.86 16.93
CA ASP A 62 16.01 -4.48 17.39
C ASP A 62 15.80 -3.46 16.27
N ILE A 63 16.27 -3.76 15.05
CA ILE A 63 15.98 -2.94 13.87
C ILE A 63 14.48 -2.95 13.59
N MET A 64 13.84 -4.11 13.61
CA MET A 64 12.38 -4.23 13.41
C MET A 64 11.61 -3.39 14.43
N LYS A 65 11.96 -3.48 15.72
CA LYS A 65 11.33 -2.67 16.78
C LYS A 65 11.54 -1.19 16.61
N LYS A 66 12.75 -0.77 16.22
CA LYS A 66 13.08 0.65 16.04
C LYS A 66 12.26 1.29 14.93
N TYR A 67 12.11 0.62 13.78
CA TYR A 67 11.42 1.19 12.62
C TYR A 67 9.90 0.91 12.63
N TYR A 68 9.47 -0.25 13.12
CA TYR A 68 8.06 -0.66 13.03
C TYR A 68 7.32 -0.64 14.38
N GLY A 69 8.02 -0.40 15.49
CA GLY A 69 7.39 -0.34 16.82
C GLY A 69 6.64 0.96 17.11
N GLN A 70 6.77 1.99 16.26
CA GLN A 70 6.17 3.31 16.47
C GLN A 70 5.06 3.65 15.45
N GLY A 71 4.81 2.78 14.47
CA GLY A 71 3.89 3.09 13.36
C GLY A 71 2.44 2.72 13.67
N SER A 72 1.60 3.73 13.89
CA SER A 72 0.16 3.61 13.68
C SER A 72 -0.22 4.37 12.41
N MET A 73 -1.15 3.81 11.64
CA MET A 73 -1.78 4.49 10.52
C MET A 73 -2.41 5.80 11.01
N PRO A 74 -2.08 6.97 10.45
CA PRO A 74 -2.78 8.20 10.80
C PRO A 74 -4.26 8.03 10.44
N PRO A 75 -5.22 8.15 11.40
CA PRO A 75 -6.65 7.95 11.16
C PRO A 75 -7.23 8.90 10.08
N SER A 76 -6.50 9.96 9.77
CA SER A 76 -6.75 10.87 8.67
C SER A 76 -5.43 11.59 8.39
N PHE A 77 -4.92 11.50 7.17
CA PHE A 77 -3.87 12.39 6.70
C PHE A 77 -4.49 13.80 6.55
N LYS A 78 -4.45 14.59 7.63
CA LYS A 78 -4.40 16.05 7.52
C LYS A 78 -2.93 16.39 7.71
N THR A 79 -2.17 16.32 6.64
CA THR A 79 -0.81 16.85 6.64
C THR A 79 -0.87 18.37 6.56
N ASP A 80 0.15 19.07 7.04
CA ASP A 80 0.26 20.54 6.89
C ASP A 80 0.26 20.96 5.41
N CYS A 81 0.68 20.06 4.52
CA CYS A 81 0.37 20.12 3.09
C CYS A 81 -1.07 19.68 2.87
N HIS A 82 -1.89 20.50 2.19
CA HIS A 82 -3.35 20.36 1.98
C HIS A 82 -3.80 19.10 1.19
N ILE A 83 -3.24 17.94 1.49
CA ILE A 83 -3.50 16.66 0.85
C ILE A 83 -4.62 16.00 1.65
N ILE A 84 -5.83 16.04 1.11
CA ILE A 84 -6.99 15.33 1.66
C ILE A 84 -7.14 14.04 0.88
N ILE A 85 -6.74 12.91 1.48
CA ILE A 85 -7.01 11.58 0.93
C ILE A 85 -8.41 11.17 1.40
N ASP A 86 -9.27 10.80 0.45
CA ASP A 86 -10.60 10.27 0.77
C ASP A 86 -10.45 8.94 1.51
N ARG A 87 -11.03 8.87 2.74
CA ARG A 87 -11.04 7.64 3.54
C ARG A 87 -11.61 6.44 2.78
N LYS A 88 -12.53 6.65 1.84
CA LYS A 88 -13.10 5.58 1.00
C LYS A 88 -12.07 4.95 0.06
N LYS A 89 -10.99 5.66 -0.24
CA LYS A 89 -9.87 5.17 -1.06
C LYS A 89 -8.78 4.50 -0.23
N ILE A 90 -8.97 4.35 1.08
CA ILE A 90 -8.02 3.71 1.97
C ILE A 90 -8.60 2.40 2.49
N LYS A 91 -7.84 1.31 2.35
CA LYS A 91 -8.19 0.00 2.90
C LYS A 91 -7.02 -0.54 3.70
N THR A 92 -7.32 -1.06 4.89
CA THR A 92 -6.38 -1.83 5.68
C THR A 92 -6.81 -3.30 5.69
N ILE A 93 -5.86 -4.20 5.42
CA ILE A 93 -6.05 -5.64 5.39
C ILE A 93 -5.02 -6.28 6.31
N ASN A 94 -5.51 -7.04 7.29
CA ASN A 94 -4.67 -7.87 8.12
C ASN A 94 -4.20 -9.11 7.34
N SER A 95 -2.89 -9.34 7.32
CA SER A 95 -2.21 -10.44 6.61
C SER A 95 -2.09 -11.73 7.43
N ARG A 96 -2.72 -11.82 8.61
CA ARG A 96 -2.82 -13.06 9.38
C ARG A 96 -3.84 -14.00 8.75
N GLY A 97 -3.59 -15.30 8.91
CA GLY A 97 -4.41 -16.37 8.33
C GLY A 97 -3.80 -16.96 7.07
N SER A 98 -4.62 -17.66 6.29
CA SER A 98 -4.19 -18.28 5.03
C SER A 98 -3.97 -17.25 3.93
N LEU A 99 -3.09 -17.60 2.98
CA LEU A 99 -2.87 -16.81 1.76
C LEU A 99 -4.17 -16.64 0.97
N GLU A 100 -4.99 -17.68 0.89
CA GLU A 100 -6.30 -17.63 0.23
C GLU A 100 -7.20 -16.57 0.84
N ALA A 101 -7.34 -16.55 2.18
CA ALA A 101 -8.17 -15.56 2.86
C ALA A 101 -7.63 -14.13 2.71
N PHE A 102 -6.30 -13.97 2.61
CA PHE A 102 -5.69 -12.67 2.30
C PHE A 102 -6.00 -12.24 0.86
N ASN A 103 -5.80 -13.12 -0.12
CA ASN A 103 -6.06 -12.85 -1.53
C ASN A 103 -7.52 -12.49 -1.77
N THR A 104 -8.47 -13.22 -1.19
CA THR A 104 -9.89 -12.88 -1.28
C THR A 104 -10.20 -11.46 -0.80
N LYS A 105 -9.57 -11.01 0.30
CA LYS A 105 -9.77 -9.63 0.81
C LYS A 105 -9.18 -8.58 -0.13
N VAL A 106 -8.04 -8.89 -0.75
CA VAL A 106 -7.37 -8.01 -1.73
C VAL A 106 -8.23 -7.91 -2.99
N GLU A 107 -8.70 -9.03 -3.53
CA GLU A 107 -9.58 -9.09 -4.69
C GLU A 107 -10.88 -8.32 -4.45
N GLN A 108 -11.53 -8.52 -3.32
CA GLN A 108 -12.74 -7.77 -2.92
C GLN A 108 -12.53 -6.25 -2.88
N TYR A 109 -11.29 -5.80 -2.65
CA TYR A 109 -10.95 -4.39 -2.67
C TYR A 109 -10.58 -3.88 -4.07
N ILE A 110 -9.82 -4.66 -4.83
CA ILE A 110 -9.26 -4.26 -6.13
C ILE A 110 -10.29 -4.36 -7.25
N GLU A 111 -11.13 -5.41 -7.28
CA GLU A 111 -12.08 -5.65 -8.36
C GLU A 111 -13.04 -4.47 -8.61
N PRO A 112 -13.66 -3.87 -7.57
CA PRO A 112 -14.52 -2.68 -7.77
C PRO A 112 -13.74 -1.46 -8.27
N ILE A 113 -12.45 -1.33 -7.92
CA ILE A 113 -11.59 -0.24 -8.37
C ILE A 113 -11.33 -0.41 -9.87
N ILE A 114 -10.89 -1.60 -10.29
CA ILE A 114 -10.63 -1.91 -11.69
C ILE A 114 -11.91 -1.71 -12.52
N ALA A 115 -13.05 -2.23 -12.06
CA ALA A 115 -14.32 -2.06 -12.75
C ALA A 115 -14.70 -0.58 -12.89
N ARG A 116 -14.59 0.22 -11.82
CA ARG A 116 -14.91 1.66 -11.84
C ARG A 116 -14.03 2.44 -12.82
N GLU A 117 -12.72 2.19 -12.80
CA GLU A 117 -11.78 2.92 -13.66
C GLU A 117 -11.90 2.46 -15.12
N ASN A 118 -12.30 1.21 -15.38
CA ASN A 118 -12.55 0.69 -16.73
C ASN A 118 -13.92 1.10 -17.31
N LEU A 119 -14.89 1.52 -16.48
CA LEU A 119 -16.24 1.92 -16.92
C LEU A 119 -16.33 3.34 -17.49
N PHE A 120 -15.24 4.12 -17.46
CA PHE A 120 -15.15 5.42 -18.12
C PHE A 120 -14.28 5.33 -19.38
N PRO A 121 -14.82 5.00 -20.57
CA PRO A 121 -14.17 5.45 -21.80
C PRO A 121 -14.08 6.99 -21.72
N PRO A 122 -12.92 7.62 -22.02
CA PRO A 122 -12.79 9.05 -21.88
C PRO A 122 -13.83 9.74 -22.77
N PRO A 123 -14.53 10.79 -22.29
CA PRO A 123 -15.28 11.67 -23.17
C PRO A 123 -14.35 12.13 -24.28
N GLN A 124 -14.71 11.84 -25.53
CA GLN A 124 -13.95 12.22 -26.70
C GLN A 124 -13.84 13.75 -26.79
N ALA A 125 -12.83 14.31 -26.16
CA ALA A 125 -12.42 15.70 -26.34
C ALA A 125 -10.91 15.68 -26.59
N LYS A 126 -10.53 16.12 -27.80
CA LYS A 126 -9.18 16.19 -28.37
C LYS A 126 -8.26 17.16 -27.61
N ILE A 127 -7.98 16.84 -26.35
CA ILE A 127 -6.88 17.43 -25.58
C ILE A 127 -5.98 16.25 -25.24
N PRO A 128 -4.67 16.28 -25.50
CA PRO A 128 -3.76 15.22 -25.11
C PRO A 128 -3.67 15.20 -23.58
N ARG A 129 -4.64 14.55 -22.93
CA ARG A 129 -4.58 14.28 -21.50
C ARG A 129 -3.65 13.08 -21.30
N PRO A 130 -2.78 13.10 -20.28
CA PRO A 130 -1.97 11.95 -19.94
C PRO A 130 -2.90 10.75 -19.70
N LYS A 131 -2.53 9.60 -20.27
CA LYS A 131 -3.25 8.32 -20.16
C LYS A 131 -3.67 8.11 -18.71
N VAL A 132 -4.97 7.89 -18.48
CA VAL A 132 -5.52 7.60 -17.16
C VAL A 132 -4.82 6.35 -16.65
N LEU A 133 -4.29 6.46 -15.43
CA LEU A 133 -3.42 5.48 -14.84
C LEU A 133 -4.04 5.16 -13.48
N THR A 134 -4.58 3.96 -13.32
CA THR A 134 -5.07 3.51 -12.02
C THR A 134 -3.85 3.31 -11.14
N ARG A 135 -3.80 3.96 -9.98
CA ARG A 135 -2.62 3.94 -9.10
C ARG A 135 -3.00 3.30 -7.77
N LEU A 136 -2.41 2.14 -7.48
CA LEU A 136 -2.51 1.48 -6.20
C LEU A 136 -1.20 1.69 -5.45
N LEU A 137 -1.28 2.31 -4.28
CA LEU A 137 -0.14 2.38 -3.37
C LEU A 137 -0.33 1.29 -2.32
N ALA A 138 0.59 0.32 -2.34
CA ALA A 138 0.60 -0.79 -1.39
C ALA A 138 1.63 -0.51 -0.29
N TYR A 139 1.20 -0.59 0.95
CA TYR A 139 2.02 -0.39 2.12
C TYR A 139 2.11 -1.71 2.85
N THR A 140 3.32 -2.17 3.10
CA THR A 140 3.54 -3.34 3.94
C THR A 140 4.24 -2.90 5.21
N TYR A 141 3.64 -3.20 6.35
CA TYR A 141 4.41 -3.41 7.57
C TYR A 141 4.94 -4.85 7.44
N ARG A 142 6.19 -4.98 7.00
CA ARG A 142 6.85 -6.29 6.90
C ARG A 142 7.31 -6.76 8.25
#